data_AF-A0AAV5EGP2-F1
#
_entry.id   AF-A0AAV5EGP2-F1
#
_cell.length_a   1.000
_cell.length_b   1.000
_cell.length_c   1.000
_cell.angle_alpha   90.00
_cell.angle_beta   90.00
_cell.angle_gamma   90.00
#
_symmetry.space_group_name_H-M   'P 1'
#
loop_
_entity.id
_entity.type
_entity.pdbx_description
1 polymer ?
#
loop_
_entity_poly.entity_id
_entity_poly.type
_entity_poly.pdbx_seq_one_letter_code
_entity_poly.pdbx_strand_id
1 'polypeptide(L)'
;MGTPTSTALGDANSPGASFAGGGPSEGDGSTAKGRSYYDMFGYPDAASHFEAKRQEIFSKYVNLVSPKLRPVLDKDNIAKFEQVCSGCANFMGRREFIFPDILLVSIICKNALRCAKVVLQGGDVLNGRRADPNGRHRYGFWPLHVAAEIFNVNMVKLLLRHGR
;
A
#
# COMPACT_ATOMS: atom_id res chain seq x y z
N MET A 1 -4.81 27.60 -52.33
CA MET A 1 -4.90 27.31 -50.88
C MET A 1 -4.11 26.04 -50.60
N GLY A 2 -3.16 26.10 -49.66
CA GLY A 2 -2.70 24.99 -48.83
C GLY A 2 -2.03 23.77 -49.48
N THR A 3 -0.70 23.69 -49.37
CA THR A 3 0.04 22.49 -48.94
C THR A 3 -0.43 22.06 -47.52
N PRO A 4 0.08 21.00 -46.81
CA PRO A 4 1.15 20.01 -47.10
C PRO A 4 0.75 18.54 -46.73
N THR A 5 1.43 17.49 -47.23
CA THR A 5 2.59 16.73 -46.66
C THR A 5 2.33 15.90 -45.39
N SER A 6 2.61 14.59 -45.47
CA SER A 6 3.62 13.84 -44.67
C SER A 6 3.16 12.46 -44.19
N THR A 7 3.80 11.41 -44.70
CA THR A 7 3.98 10.15 -43.96
C THR A 7 5.28 9.48 -44.34
N ALA A 8 5.91 8.87 -43.33
CA ALA A 8 7.03 7.93 -43.33
C ALA A 8 8.40 8.51 -42.95
N LEU A 9 8.69 8.42 -41.65
CA LEU A 9 10.02 8.44 -41.05
C LEU A 9 10.37 6.99 -40.71
N GLY A 10 11.40 6.47 -41.34
CA GLY A 10 12.13 5.29 -40.90
C GLY A 10 13.54 5.47 -41.44
N ASP A 11 14.54 5.50 -40.58
CA ASP A 11 15.91 5.21 -40.98
C ASP A 11 16.78 4.85 -39.78
N ALA A 12 17.72 3.96 -40.09
CA ALA A 12 18.49 3.14 -39.19
C ALA A 12 19.82 3.78 -38.75
N ASN A 13 20.26 3.24 -37.63
CA ASN A 13 21.55 3.27 -36.94
C ASN A 13 22.86 3.47 -37.76
N SER A 14 23.67 4.48 -37.36
CA SER A 14 25.16 4.57 -37.19
C SER A 14 26.14 4.29 -38.38
N PRO A 15 27.45 4.70 -38.38
CA PRO A 15 28.35 5.05 -37.25
C PRO A 15 29.38 6.21 -37.45
N GLY A 16 30.07 6.60 -36.37
CA GLY A 16 31.51 6.97 -36.41
C GLY A 16 31.89 8.45 -36.27
N ALA A 17 32.46 8.82 -35.11
CA ALA A 17 33.63 9.71 -35.02
C ALA A 17 34.20 9.72 -33.59
N SER A 18 35.39 9.17 -33.47
CA SER A 18 36.27 9.18 -32.30
C SER A 18 36.81 10.58 -32.02
N PHE A 19 36.97 10.96 -30.75
CA PHE A 19 38.12 11.75 -30.33
C PHE A 19 38.57 11.31 -28.93
N ALA A 20 39.79 10.77 -28.90
CA ALA A 20 40.54 10.43 -27.70
C ALA A 20 41.16 11.70 -27.10
N GLY A 21 41.33 11.70 -25.77
CA GLY A 21 42.06 12.75 -25.08
C GLY A 21 42.24 12.47 -23.59
N GLY A 22 43.13 11.53 -23.26
CA GLY A 22 43.99 11.53 -22.07
C GLY A 22 43.35 11.41 -20.67
N GLY A 23 43.55 10.28 -20.01
CA GLY A 23 43.42 10.16 -18.55
C GLY A 23 44.49 10.96 -17.78
N PRO A 24 44.40 10.94 -16.44
CA PRO A 24 45.41 10.14 -15.74
C PRO A 24 44.79 9.15 -14.75
N SER A 25 45.57 8.08 -14.56
CA SER A 25 45.35 6.92 -13.69
C SER A 25 45.14 7.24 -12.21
N GLU A 26 44.38 6.33 -11.59
CA GLU A 26 44.54 5.77 -10.25
C GLU A 26 44.67 6.74 -9.08
N GLY A 27 43.54 6.91 -8.39
CA GLY A 27 43.52 7.13 -6.95
C GLY A 27 42.51 6.16 -6.35
N ASP A 28 42.99 5.17 -5.61
CA ASP A 28 42.23 4.35 -4.67
C ASP A 28 41.50 5.27 -3.67
N GLY A 29 40.27 5.62 -4.01
CA GLY A 29 39.36 6.35 -3.14
C GLY A 29 38.34 5.38 -2.58
N SER A 30 38.65 4.78 -1.42
CA SER A 30 37.69 4.03 -0.61
C SER A 30 36.35 4.76 -0.57
N THR A 31 35.36 4.33 -1.36
CA THR A 31 33.97 4.70 -1.13
C THR A 31 33.55 4.00 0.14
N ALA A 32 33.79 4.64 1.29
CA ALA A 32 33.04 4.36 2.49
C ALA A 32 31.57 4.68 2.18
N LYS A 33 30.85 3.71 1.59
CA LYS A 33 29.39 3.66 1.63
C LYS A 33 29.06 3.72 3.11
N GLY A 34 28.64 4.90 3.58
CA GLY A 34 28.17 5.06 4.95
C GLY A 34 27.16 3.95 5.21
N ARG A 35 27.37 3.16 6.27
CA ARG A 35 26.44 2.10 6.66
C ARG A 35 25.04 2.70 6.66
N SER A 36 24.14 2.11 5.87
CA SER A 36 22.76 2.52 5.84
C SER A 36 22.20 2.38 7.25
N TYR A 37 21.31 3.30 7.65
CA TYR A 37 20.63 3.23 8.95
C TYR A 37 20.05 1.83 9.26
N TYR A 38 19.63 1.12 8.21
CA TYR A 38 19.05 -0.22 8.27
C TYR A 38 20.08 -1.35 8.42
N ASP A 39 21.32 -1.14 7.96
CA ASP A 39 22.41 -2.11 8.11
C ASP A 39 22.75 -2.32 9.60
N MET A 40 22.60 -1.26 10.42
CA MET A 40 22.80 -1.32 11.87
C MET A 40 21.83 -2.29 12.58
N PHE A 41 20.63 -2.45 12.02
CA PHE A 41 19.60 -3.36 12.53
C PHE A 41 19.63 -4.73 11.82
N GLY A 42 20.66 -5.01 11.00
CA GLY A 42 20.81 -6.27 10.29
C GLY A 42 19.87 -6.45 9.10
N TYR A 43 19.30 -5.36 8.56
CA TYR A 43 18.49 -5.41 7.35
C TYR A 43 19.33 -5.04 6.13
N PRO A 44 19.23 -5.81 5.03
CA PRO A 44 20.01 -5.55 3.82
C PRO A 44 19.59 -4.28 3.08
N ASP A 45 18.36 -3.81 3.30
CA ASP A 45 17.80 -2.61 2.68
C ASP A 45 16.58 -2.08 3.48
N ALA A 46 16.14 -0.87 3.14
CA ALA A 46 15.00 -0.22 3.81
C ALA A 46 13.66 -0.96 3.59
N ALA A 47 13.43 -1.53 2.40
CA ALA A 47 12.20 -2.24 2.07
C ALA A 47 12.07 -3.50 2.92
N SER A 48 13.15 -4.26 3.11
CA SER A 48 13.22 -5.41 4.00
C SER A 48 12.83 -5.06 5.45
N HIS A 49 13.35 -3.94 5.97
CA HIS A 49 12.97 -3.44 7.30
C HIS A 49 11.47 -3.09 7.37
N PHE A 50 10.94 -2.35 6.38
CA PHE A 50 9.54 -1.97 6.37
C PHE A 50 8.60 -3.17 6.18
N GLU A 51 9.00 -4.18 5.42
CA GLU A 51 8.25 -5.43 5.26
C GLU A 51 8.21 -6.23 6.56
N ALA A 52 9.35 -6.40 7.23
CA ALA A 52 9.42 -7.05 8.54
C ALA A 52 8.55 -6.34 9.58
N LYS A 53 8.63 -5.00 9.66
CA LYS A 53 7.81 -4.19 10.56
C LYS A 53 6.31 -4.33 10.26
N ARG A 54 5.94 -4.37 8.97
CA ARG A 54 4.54 -4.59 8.54
C ARG A 54 4.03 -5.98 8.91
N GLN A 55 4.88 -7.00 8.82
CA GLN A 55 4.55 -8.38 9.20
C GLN A 55 4.33 -8.51 10.72
N GLU A 56 5.19 -7.88 11.52
CA GLU A 56 5.05 -7.85 12.98
C GLU A 56 3.71 -7.20 13.39
N ILE A 57 3.40 -6.04 12.77
CA ILE A 57 2.16 -5.32 12.99
C ILE A 57 0.94 -6.17 12.58
N PHE A 58 1.00 -6.81 11.42
CA PHE A 58 -0.06 -7.71 10.94
C PHE A 58 -0.26 -8.89 11.90
N SER A 59 0.83 -9.50 12.39
CA SER A 59 0.76 -10.59 13.37
C SER A 59 0.03 -10.13 14.63
N LYS A 60 0.38 -8.96 15.16
CA LYS A 60 -0.32 -8.36 16.31
C LYS A 60 -1.81 -8.10 15.99
N TYR A 61 -2.15 -7.59 14.80
CA TYR A 61 -3.55 -7.41 14.38
C TYR A 61 -4.34 -8.71 14.37
N VAL A 62 -3.78 -9.76 13.76
CA VAL A 62 -4.43 -11.08 13.67
C VAL A 62 -4.64 -11.68 15.06
N ASN A 63 -3.70 -11.49 15.98
CA ASN A 63 -3.79 -12.07 17.32
C ASN A 63 -4.68 -11.24 18.29
N LEU A 64 -4.66 -9.91 18.21
CA LEU A 64 -5.34 -9.04 19.18
C LEU A 64 -6.70 -8.49 18.68
N VAL A 65 -6.78 -8.09 17.42
CA VAL A 65 -7.92 -7.33 16.88
C VAL A 65 -8.88 -8.23 16.11
N SER A 66 -8.37 -9.09 15.23
CA SER A 66 -9.16 -10.02 14.42
C SER A 66 -10.19 -10.85 15.21
N PRO A 67 -9.87 -11.48 16.36
CA PRO A 67 -10.86 -12.26 17.11
C PRO A 67 -12.01 -11.42 17.67
N LYS A 68 -11.76 -10.16 18.04
CA LYS A 68 -12.81 -9.23 18.50
C LYS A 68 -13.65 -8.70 17.34
N LEU A 69 -13.01 -8.55 16.19
CA LEU A 69 -13.62 -7.95 15.00
C LEU A 69 -14.50 -8.94 14.23
N ARG A 70 -14.10 -10.21 14.11
CA ARG A 70 -14.87 -11.26 13.41
C ARG A 70 -16.37 -11.28 13.75
N PRO A 71 -16.79 -11.41 15.02
CA PRO A 71 -18.22 -11.48 15.37
C PRO A 71 -18.98 -10.18 15.12
N VAL A 72 -18.26 -9.05 15.06
CA VAL A 72 -18.82 -7.73 14.76
C VAL A 72 -19.09 -7.60 13.26
N LEU A 73 -18.13 -8.03 12.43
CA LEU A 73 -18.24 -8.01 10.97
C LEU A 73 -19.27 -9.01 10.46
N ASP A 74 -19.35 -10.20 11.06
CA ASP A 74 -20.35 -11.21 10.70
C ASP A 74 -21.79 -10.70 10.89
N LYS A 75 -21.99 -9.73 11.78
CA LYS A 75 -23.29 -9.10 12.06
C LYS A 75 -23.43 -7.70 11.43
N ASP A 76 -22.40 -7.22 10.72
CA ASP A 76 -22.26 -5.85 10.23
C ASP A 76 -22.71 -4.79 11.26
N ASN A 77 -22.28 -4.97 12.52
CA ASN A 77 -22.71 -4.14 13.64
C ASN A 77 -21.78 -2.93 13.82
N ILE A 78 -22.23 -1.76 13.37
CA ILE A 78 -21.47 -0.50 13.43
C ILE A 78 -21.10 -0.10 14.86
N ALA A 79 -22.04 -0.13 15.81
CA ALA A 79 -21.78 0.36 17.17
C ALA A 79 -20.66 -0.43 17.87
N LYS A 80 -20.69 -1.76 17.72
CA LYS A 80 -19.60 -2.61 18.24
C LYS A 80 -18.31 -2.43 17.44
N PHE A 81 -18.40 -2.16 16.14
CA PHE A 81 -17.25 -1.91 15.30
C PHE A 81 -16.49 -0.66 15.74
N GLU A 82 -17.21 0.44 15.98
CA GLU A 82 -16.65 1.69 16.49
C GLU A 82 -16.08 1.51 17.89
N GLN A 83 -16.73 0.71 18.75
CA GLN A 83 -16.21 0.37 20.08
C GLN A 83 -14.88 -0.40 20.00
N VAL A 84 -14.76 -1.38 19.10
CA VAL A 84 -13.51 -2.12 18.89
C VAL A 84 -12.44 -1.19 18.29
N CYS A 85 -12.80 -0.33 17.34
CA CYS A 85 -11.86 0.61 16.72
C CYS A 85 -11.34 1.64 17.74
N SER A 86 -12.21 2.24 18.55
CA SER A 86 -11.82 3.16 19.62
C SER A 86 -10.95 2.47 20.69
N GLY A 87 -11.31 1.25 21.11
CA GLY A 87 -10.49 0.45 22.04
C GLY A 87 -9.13 0.04 21.45
N CYS A 88 -9.03 -0.06 20.12
CA CYS A 88 -7.79 -0.34 19.40
C CYS A 88 -7.12 0.93 18.85
N ALA A 89 -7.57 2.14 19.20
CA ALA A 89 -7.04 3.40 18.67
C ALA A 89 -5.55 3.60 18.98
N ASN A 90 -5.10 3.15 20.15
CA ASN A 90 -3.68 3.16 20.56
C ASN A 90 -2.83 2.19 19.74
N PHE A 91 -3.39 1.03 19.40
CA PHE A 91 -2.75 0.06 18.52
C PHE A 91 -2.67 0.60 17.08
N MET A 92 -3.66 1.41 16.71
CA MET A 92 -3.72 2.10 15.43
C MET A 92 -2.92 3.42 15.43
N GLY A 93 -2.31 3.89 16.53
CA GLY A 93 -1.89 5.28 16.67
C GLY A 93 -0.55 5.53 17.37
N ARG A 94 0.54 5.59 16.58
CA ARG A 94 1.60 6.63 16.59
C ARG A 94 2.55 6.32 15.44
N ARG A 95 2.60 7.21 14.44
CA ARG A 95 3.51 7.24 13.27
C ARG A 95 3.92 5.86 12.70
N GLU A 96 3.44 5.62 11.48
CA GLU A 96 3.89 4.60 10.50
C GLU A 96 3.03 3.31 10.43
N PHE A 97 2.36 3.18 9.28
CA PHE A 97 1.80 1.97 8.64
C PHE A 97 0.30 1.61 8.75
N ILE A 98 -0.40 1.81 7.61
CA ILE A 98 -1.24 0.86 6.85
C ILE A 98 -2.11 -0.15 7.64
N PHE A 99 -2.82 0.29 8.67
CA PHE A 99 -3.93 -0.48 9.25
C PHE A 99 -5.23 -0.50 8.43
N PRO A 100 -5.63 0.63 7.82
CA PRO A 100 -6.94 0.71 7.19
C PRO A 100 -7.16 -0.32 6.07
N ASP A 101 -6.11 -0.67 5.33
CA ASP A 101 -6.23 -1.53 4.15
C ASP A 101 -6.40 -3.01 4.54
N ILE A 102 -5.66 -3.48 5.56
CA ILE A 102 -5.81 -4.82 6.12
C ILE A 102 -7.20 -4.98 6.76
N LEU A 103 -7.63 -3.94 7.47
CA LEU A 103 -8.96 -3.88 8.06
C LEU A 103 -10.04 -3.93 6.97
N LEU A 104 -9.89 -3.14 5.91
CA LEU A 104 -10.80 -3.09 4.76
C LEU A 104 -10.92 -4.45 4.07
N VAL A 105 -9.80 -5.14 3.80
CA VAL A 105 -9.83 -6.51 3.24
C VAL A 105 -10.61 -7.47 4.14
N SER A 106 -10.39 -7.42 5.46
CA SER A 106 -11.13 -8.26 6.42
C SER A 106 -12.64 -7.99 6.40
N ILE A 107 -13.04 -6.73 6.29
CA ILE A 107 -14.43 -6.29 6.18
C ILE A 107 -15.06 -6.79 4.88
N ILE A 108 -14.33 -6.70 3.77
CA ILE A 108 -14.78 -7.18 2.45
C ILE A 108 -15.05 -8.68 2.50
N CYS A 109 -14.13 -9.48 3.05
CA CYS A 109 -14.31 -10.93 3.20
C CYS A 109 -15.56 -11.31 4.01
N LYS A 110 -16.04 -10.43 4.89
CA LYS A 110 -17.25 -10.64 5.72
C LYS A 110 -18.51 -9.98 5.17
N ASN A 111 -18.42 -9.31 4.01
CA ASN A 111 -19.52 -8.54 3.42
C ASN A 111 -20.14 -7.50 4.39
N ALA A 112 -19.31 -6.91 5.26
CA ALA A 112 -19.77 -5.91 6.22
C ALA A 112 -19.81 -4.51 5.58
N LEU A 113 -20.84 -4.26 4.76
CA LEU A 113 -20.95 -3.04 3.94
C LEU A 113 -20.99 -1.76 4.76
N ARG A 114 -21.69 -1.77 5.90
CA ARG A 114 -21.78 -0.58 6.76
C ARG A 114 -20.42 -0.28 7.38
N CYS A 115 -19.73 -1.30 7.88
CA CYS A 115 -18.37 -1.15 8.40
C CYS A 115 -17.41 -0.66 7.30
N ALA A 116 -17.50 -1.20 6.08
CA ALA A 116 -16.66 -0.77 4.95
C ALA A 116 -16.82 0.72 4.66
N LYS A 117 -18.07 1.20 4.69
CA LYS A 117 -18.37 2.62 4.48
C LYS A 117 -17.73 3.50 5.54
N VAL A 118 -17.79 3.12 6.82
CA VAL A 118 -17.17 3.89 7.92
C VAL A 118 -15.66 3.99 7.72
N VAL A 119 -15.01 2.87 7.39
CA VAL A 119 -13.54 2.84 7.20
C VAL A 119 -13.11 3.62 5.95
N LEU A 120 -13.90 3.57 4.87
CA LEU A 120 -13.64 4.34 3.64
C LEU A 120 -14.12 5.79 3.70
N GLN A 121 -14.99 6.20 4.62
CA GLN A 121 -15.26 7.63 4.84
C GLN A 121 -14.20 8.23 5.75
N GLY A 122 -13.67 7.43 6.68
CA GLY A 122 -12.79 7.91 7.73
C GLY A 122 -13.56 8.74 8.76
N GLY A 123 -12.82 9.32 9.71
CA GLY A 123 -13.38 10.16 10.78
C GLY A 123 -12.82 9.81 12.14
N ASP A 124 -13.54 10.18 13.20
CA ASP A 124 -13.09 10.05 14.58
C ASP A 124 -12.82 8.60 14.99
N VAL A 125 -13.58 7.65 14.42
CA VAL A 125 -13.43 6.20 14.64
C VAL A 125 -12.01 5.70 14.33
N LEU A 126 -11.31 6.35 13.39
CA LEU A 126 -9.96 5.99 12.96
C LEU A 126 -8.93 7.10 13.28
N ASN A 127 -9.26 8.01 14.20
CA ASN A 127 -8.45 9.20 14.53
C ASN A 127 -8.12 10.04 13.30
N GLY A 128 -9.14 10.36 12.48
CA GLY A 128 -8.98 11.18 11.27
C GLY A 128 -8.33 10.46 10.09
N ARG A 129 -8.15 9.13 10.16
CA ARG A 129 -7.65 8.32 9.05
C ARG A 129 -8.78 7.61 8.32
N ARG A 130 -8.43 7.09 7.15
CA ARG A 130 -9.32 6.45 6.19
C ARG A 130 -8.59 5.30 5.53
N ALA A 131 -9.31 4.25 5.11
CA ALA A 131 -8.72 3.24 4.23
C ALA A 131 -8.53 3.70 2.81
N ASP A 132 -7.37 3.32 2.28
CA ASP A 132 -7.13 3.43 0.86
C ASP A 132 -7.82 2.24 0.17
N PRO A 133 -8.85 2.46 -0.65
CA PRO A 133 -9.45 1.39 -1.43
C PRO A 133 -8.48 0.78 -2.44
N ASN A 134 -7.40 1.49 -2.78
CA ASN A 134 -6.30 1.03 -3.62
C ASN A 134 -5.10 0.54 -2.79
N GLY A 135 -5.25 0.37 -1.47
CA GLY A 135 -4.17 0.01 -0.58
C GLY A 135 -3.72 -1.46 -0.72
N ARG A 136 -2.41 -1.70 -0.82
CA ARG A 136 -1.88 -3.03 -1.20
C ARG A 136 -1.87 -3.96 -0.02
N HIS A 137 -2.55 -5.08 -0.15
CA HIS A 137 -2.41 -6.15 0.82
C HIS A 137 -0.99 -6.74 0.75
N ARG A 138 -0.51 -7.33 1.85
CA ARG A 138 0.82 -7.98 1.92
C ARG A 138 1.05 -9.07 0.86
N TYR A 139 -0.02 -9.68 0.39
CA TYR A 139 0.02 -10.71 -0.66
C TYR A 139 -0.03 -10.10 -2.07
N GLY A 140 0.10 -8.79 -2.20
CA GLY A 140 0.18 -8.09 -3.48
C GLY A 140 -1.17 -7.77 -4.13
N PHE A 141 -2.29 -8.21 -3.56
CA PHE A 141 -3.63 -7.93 -4.07
C PHE A 141 -4.26 -6.65 -3.50
N TRP A 142 -5.26 -6.13 -4.20
CA TRP A 142 -6.04 -4.96 -3.82
C TRP A 142 -7.38 -5.35 -3.18
N PRO A 143 -7.97 -4.48 -2.34
CA PRO A 143 -9.33 -4.64 -1.85
C PRO A 143 -10.33 -4.94 -2.97
N LEU A 144 -10.14 -4.32 -4.15
CA LEU A 144 -10.98 -4.55 -5.31
C LEU A 144 -10.89 -5.99 -5.87
N HIS A 145 -9.71 -6.62 -5.84
CA HIS A 145 -9.57 -8.03 -6.25
C HIS A 145 -10.43 -8.93 -5.37
N VAL A 146 -10.37 -8.73 -4.05
CA VAL A 146 -11.14 -9.52 -3.08
C VAL A 146 -12.64 -9.29 -3.25
N ALA A 147 -13.05 -8.02 -3.46
CA ALA A 147 -14.46 -7.69 -3.67
C ALA A 147 -15.04 -8.33 -4.95
N ALA A 148 -14.22 -8.43 -6.00
CA ALA A 148 -14.58 -9.12 -7.25
C ALA A 148 -14.65 -10.64 -7.07
N GLU A 149 -13.71 -11.23 -6.32
CA GLU A 149 -13.67 -12.67 -6.02
C GLU A 149 -14.91 -13.14 -5.25
N ILE A 150 -15.42 -12.34 -4.32
CA ILE A 150 -16.66 -12.63 -3.58
C ILE A 150 -17.94 -12.24 -4.36
N PHE A 151 -17.81 -11.80 -5.62
CA PHE A 151 -18.90 -11.35 -6.49
C PHE A 151 -19.83 -10.29 -5.87
N ASN A 152 -19.28 -9.43 -5.01
CA ASN A 152 -20.07 -8.47 -4.27
C ASN A 152 -20.13 -7.11 -4.99
N VAL A 153 -21.14 -6.96 -5.83
CA VAL A 153 -21.37 -5.76 -6.64
C VAL A 153 -21.46 -4.49 -5.77
N ASN A 154 -22.07 -4.57 -4.59
CA ASN A 154 -22.21 -3.41 -3.70
C ASN A 154 -20.86 -2.97 -3.16
N MET A 155 -20.01 -3.93 -2.79
CA MET A 155 -18.66 -3.64 -2.28
C MET A 155 -17.76 -3.08 -3.38
N VAL A 156 -17.82 -3.65 -4.59
CA VAL A 156 -17.11 -3.12 -5.76
C VAL A 156 -17.52 -1.67 -6.06
N LYS A 157 -18.83 -1.38 -6.11
CA LYS A 157 -19.34 -0.02 -6.30
C LYS A 157 -18.87 0.93 -5.21
N LEU A 158 -18.84 0.47 -3.96
CA LEU A 158 -18.41 1.25 -2.80
C LEU A 158 -16.91 1.58 -2.89
N LEU A 159 -16.06 0.60 -3.22
CA LEU A 159 -14.62 0.82 -3.43
C LEU A 159 -14.36 1.79 -4.59
N LEU A 160 -15.03 1.60 -5.73
CA LEU A 160 -14.86 2.46 -6.92
C LEU A 160 -15.29 3.91 -6.68
N ARG A 161 -16.32 4.16 -5.87
CA ARG A 161 -16.70 5.54 -5.48
C ARG A 161 -15.64 6.24 -4.64
N HIS A 162 -14.82 5.45 -3.95
CA HIS A 162 -13.86 5.90 -2.96
C HIS A 162 -12.42 5.88 -3.49
N GLY A 163 -12.12 5.15 -4.56
CA GLY A 163 -10.84 5.15 -5.26
C GLY A 163 -10.79 6.29 -6.27
N ARG A 164 -10.11 7.37 -5.89
CA ARG A 164 -9.74 8.46 -6.79
C ARG A 164 -8.23 8.48 -6.97
#